data_AF-A0A7W5SSD9-F1
#
_entry.id   AF-A0A7W5SSD9-F1
#
_cell.length_a   1.000
_cell.length_b   1.000
_cell.length_c   1.000
_cell.angle_alpha   90.00
_cell.angle_beta   90.00
_cell.angle_gamma   90.00
#
_symmetry.space_group_name_H-M   'P 1'
#
loop_
_entity.id
_entity.type
_entity.pdbx_description
1 polymer ?
#
loop_
_entity_poly.entity_id
_entity_poly.type
_entity_poly.pdbx_seq_one_letter_code
_entity_poly.pdbx_strand_id
1 'polypeptide(L)' 'MNAILPIETANQDSDSLKELASIARLITYARQSAKGLNAEFPVWCLDLALGAVLQEMYANGLQTPLFGEGTDKASIAVAH' A
#
# COMPACT_ATOMS: atom_id res chain seq x y z
N MET A 1 -18.99 30.23 2.43
CA MET A 1 -17.55 30.53 2.21
C MET A 1 -16.78 29.31 2.65
N ASN A 2 -16.01 28.73 1.74
CA ASN A 2 -15.51 27.35 1.78
C ASN A 2 -14.45 27.11 2.85
N ALA A 3 -14.63 26.06 3.66
CA ALA A 3 -13.55 25.46 4.43
C ALA A 3 -12.88 24.40 3.54
N ILE A 4 -11.72 24.75 2.98
CA ILE A 4 -10.83 23.81 2.31
C ILE A 4 -9.88 23.27 3.38
N LEU A 5 -9.96 21.98 3.68
CA LEU A 5 -8.92 21.26 4.42
C LEU A 5 -8.59 19.97 3.65
N PRO A 6 -7.49 19.93 2.87
CA PRO A 6 -6.96 18.69 2.35
C PRO A 6 -5.97 18.15 3.38
N ILE A 7 -6.49 17.48 4.42
CA ILE A 7 -5.69 16.70 5.37
C ILE A 7 -6.36 15.33 5.51
N GLU A 8 -6.65 14.66 4.40
CA GLU A 8 -7.15 13.28 4.42
C GLU A 8 -6.19 12.28 3.78
N THR A 9 -5.24 12.71 2.95
CA THR A 9 -4.41 11.77 2.19
C THR A 9 -3.33 11.07 3.03
N ALA A 10 -2.64 11.78 3.94
CA ALA A 10 -1.52 11.18 4.69
C ALA A 10 -1.93 10.16 5.77
N ASN A 11 -3.18 10.18 6.24
CA ASN A 11 -3.65 9.26 7.27
C ASN A 11 -4.15 7.93 6.67
N GLN A 12 -4.76 8.00 5.48
CA GLN A 12 -5.29 6.84 4.75
C GLN A 12 -4.20 5.81 4.48
N ASP A 13 -3.00 6.24 4.05
CA ASP A 13 -1.89 5.35 3.75
C ASP A 13 -1.39 4.57 4.98
N SER A 14 -1.41 5.22 6.15
CA SER A 14 -1.02 4.60 7.42
C SER A 14 -2.05 3.57 7.90
N ASP A 15 -3.33 3.82 7.65
CA ASP A 15 -4.41 2.92 8.03
C ASP A 15 -4.50 1.74 7.06
N SER A 16 -4.32 1.95 5.75
CA SER A 16 -4.22 0.87 4.77
C SER A 16 -3.04 -0.05 5.04
N LEU A 17 -1.86 0.48 5.43
CA LEU A 17 -0.72 -0.37 5.80
C LEU A 17 -0.99 -1.19 7.07
N LYS A 18 -1.68 -0.63 8.07
CA LYS A 18 -2.10 -1.37 9.28
C LYS A 18 -3.12 -2.46 8.95
N GLU A 19 -4.05 -2.19 8.03
CA GLU A 19 -5.03 -3.17 7.56
C GLU A 19 -4.33 -4.32 6.84
N LEU A 20 -3.42 -4.04 5.90
CA LEU A 20 -2.64 -5.06 5.20
C LEU A 20 -1.79 -5.89 6.17
N ALA A 21 -1.16 -5.27 7.17
CA ALA A 21 -0.42 -5.98 8.21
C ALA A 21 -1.35 -6.89 9.06
N SER A 22 -2.57 -6.44 9.33
CA SER A 22 -3.58 -7.22 10.05
C SER A 22 -4.06 -8.42 9.22
N ILE A 23 -4.27 -8.24 7.91
CA ILE A 23 -4.62 -9.31 6.97
C ILE A 23 -3.49 -10.34 6.86
N ALA A 24 -2.23 -9.89 6.72
CA ALA A 24 -1.07 -10.78 6.67
C ALA A 24 -0.97 -11.66 7.93
N ARG A 25 -1.26 -11.07 9.10
CA ARG A 25 -1.30 -11.80 10.37
C ARG A 25 -2.43 -12.83 10.40
N LEU A 26 -3.62 -12.49 9.92
CA LEU A 26 -4.75 -13.42 9.82
C LEU A 26 -4.42 -14.60 8.89
N ILE A 27 -3.88 -14.33 7.70
CA ILE A 27 -3.50 -15.37 6.72
C ILE A 27 -2.46 -16.30 7.33
N THR A 28 -1.50 -15.76 8.08
CA THR A 28 -0.47 -16.55 8.77
C THR A 28 -1.09 -17.53 9.78
N TYR A 29 -2.05 -17.08 10.58
CA TYR A 29 -2.77 -17.96 11.51
C TYR A 29 -3.62 -19.00 10.79
N ALA A 30 -4.36 -18.61 9.76
CA ALA A 30 -5.14 -19.54 8.95
C ALA A 30 -4.24 -20.63 8.34
N ARG A 31 -3.04 -20.25 7.89
CA ARG A 31 -2.05 -21.18 7.35
C ARG A 31 -1.54 -22.15 8.40
N GLN A 32 -1.23 -21.68 9.61
CA GLN A 32 -0.82 -22.55 10.72
C GLN A 32 -1.93 -23.54 11.08
N SER A 33 -3.19 -23.09 11.09
CA SER A 33 -4.36 -23.96 11.29
C SER A 33 -4.48 -25.02 10.19
N ALA A 34 -4.38 -24.63 8.92
CA ALA A 34 -4.42 -25.55 7.78
C ALA A 34 -3.28 -26.59 7.81
N LYS A 35 -2.07 -26.18 8.23
CA LYS A 35 -0.96 -27.11 8.47
C LYS A 35 -1.28 -28.11 9.58
N GLY A 36 -1.86 -27.65 10.70
CA GLY A 36 -2.29 -28.51 11.80
C GLY A 36 -3.35 -29.54 11.39
N LEU A 37 -4.13 -29.24 10.34
CA LEU A 37 -5.15 -30.13 9.77
C LEU A 37 -4.63 -31.01 8.60
N ASN A 38 -3.33 -30.97 8.28
CA ASN A 38 -2.74 -31.64 7.10
C ASN A 38 -3.44 -31.29 5.78
N ALA A 39 -3.97 -30.06 5.66
CA ALA A 39 -4.64 -29.60 4.46
C ALA A 39 -3.65 -28.88 3.52
N GLU A 40 -2.86 -29.65 2.76
CA GLU A 40 -1.76 -29.13 1.94
C GLU A 40 -2.21 -28.09 0.90
N PHE A 41 -3.33 -28.34 0.21
CA PHE A 41 -3.82 -27.41 -0.81
C PHE A 41 -4.24 -26.05 -0.21
N PRO A 42 -5.04 -25.98 0.87
CA PRO A 42 -5.27 -24.71 1.57
C PRO A 42 -4.01 -24.00 2.05
N VAL A 43 -2.99 -24.74 2.53
CA VAL A 43 -1.69 -24.14 2.93
C VAL A 43 -1.05 -23.43 1.75
N TRP A 44 -1.02 -24.06 0.58
CA TRP A 44 -0.49 -23.45 -0.64
C TRP A 44 -1.27 -22.20 -1.06
N CYS A 45 -2.60 -22.24 -1.05
CA CYS A 45 -3.44 -21.08 -1.35
C CYS A 45 -3.15 -19.90 -0.39
N LEU A 46 -2.97 -20.19 0.90
CA LEU A 46 -2.67 -19.19 1.92
C LEU A 46 -1.26 -18.61 1.77
N ASP A 47 -0.29 -19.41 1.35
CA ASP A 47 1.06 -18.93 1.01
C ASP A 47 1.03 -17.96 -0.18
N LEU A 48 0.23 -18.25 -1.22
CA LEU A 48 0.03 -17.32 -2.34
C LEU A 48 -0.64 -16.02 -1.90
N ALA A 49 -1.71 -16.10 -1.11
CA ALA A 49 -2.42 -14.93 -0.60
C ALA A 49 -1.50 -14.05 0.25
N LEU A 50 -0.67 -14.65 1.12
CA LEU A 50 0.31 -13.93 1.93
C LEU A 50 1.34 -13.20 1.07
N GLY A 51 1.83 -13.84 0.00
CA GLY A 51 2.76 -13.22 -0.95
C GLY A 51 2.17 -11.97 -1.61
N ALA A 52 0.90 -12.03 -2.05
CA ALA A 52 0.22 -10.89 -2.65
C ALA A 52 0.04 -9.73 -1.66
N VAL A 53 -0.35 -10.01 -0.41
CA VAL A 53 -0.51 -8.98 0.63
C VAL A 53 0.83 -8.33 0.97
N LEU A 54 1.91 -9.11 1.08
CA LEU A 54 3.24 -8.55 1.33
C LEU A 54 3.70 -7.65 0.18
N GLN A 55 3.46 -8.05 -1.08
CA GLN A 55 3.76 -7.22 -2.24
C GLN A 55 3.02 -5.88 -2.18
N GLU A 56 1.74 -5.90 -1.80
CA GLU A 56 0.93 -4.69 -1.64
C GLU A 56 1.41 -3.82 -0.47
N MET A 57 1.85 -4.41 0.65
CA MET A 57 2.48 -3.67 1.75
C MET A 57 3.76 -2.97 1.31
N TYR A 58 4.60 -3.62 0.49
CA TYR A 58 5.80 -2.98 -0.06
C TYR A 58 5.44 -1.85 -1.02
N ALA A 59 4.43 -2.00 -1.87
CA ALA A 59 3.98 -0.95 -2.77
C ALA A 59 3.43 0.28 -2.02
N ASN A 60 2.69 0.07 -0.92
CA ASN A 60 2.13 1.15 -0.10
C ASN A 60 3.17 1.79 0.84
N GLY A 61 4.16 1.02 1.31
CA GLY A 61 5.24 1.53 2.18
C GLY A 61 6.36 2.27 1.43
N LEU A 62 6.50 2.03 0.12
CA LEU A 62 7.44 2.71 -0.76
C LEU A 62 6.75 3.88 -1.49
N GLN A 63 6.12 4.79 -0.75
CA GLN A 63 5.88 6.13 -1.26
C GLN A 63 7.23 6.81 -1.45
N THR A 64 7.84 6.52 -2.60
CA THR A 64 8.96 7.27 -3.13
C THR A 64 8.55 8.73 -3.06
N PRO A 65 9.33 9.64 -2.45
CA PRO A 65 9.07 11.05 -2.61
C PRO A 65 9.17 11.30 -4.10
N LEU A 66 8.02 11.48 -4.76
CA LEU A 66 7.95 12.06 -6.09
C LEU A 66 8.77 13.33 -5.97
N PHE A 67 9.92 13.33 -6.64
CA PHE A 67 10.74 14.50 -6.82
C PHE A 67 9.80 15.67 -7.09
N GLY A 68 9.88 16.70 -6.23
CA GLY A 68 9.22 17.96 -6.49
C GLY A 68 9.81 18.52 -7.77
N GLU A 69 9.16 18.26 -8.91
CA GLU A 69 9.43 18.95 -10.17
C GLU A 69 8.80 20.33 -10.08
N GLY A 70 9.37 21.16 -9.21
CA GLY A 70 9.25 22.61 -9.29
C GLY A 70 10.10 23.08 -10.46
N THR A 71 9.51 23.08 -11.66
CA THR A 71 10.01 23.88 -12.79
C THR A 71 8.98 24.95 -13.15
N ASP A 72 8.78 25.87 -12.20
CA ASP A 72 8.44 27.25 -12.53
C ASP A 72 9.68 27.89 -13.19
N LYS A 73 9.71 27.92 -14.52
CA LYS A 73 10.42 28.97 -15.27
C LYS A 73 9.61 29.41 -16.47
N ALA A 74 8.77 30.41 -16.20
CA ALA A 74 8.66 31.67 -16.94
C ALA A 74 8.82 31.61 -18.47
N SER A 75 7.70 31.86 -19.13
CA SER A 75 7.54 32.76 -20.28
C SER A 75 8.83 33.23 -20.95
N ILE A 76 9.13 32.68 -22.13
CA ILE A 76 9.81 33.45 -23.16
C ILE A 76 8.77 33.80 -24.21
N ALA A 77 8.28 35.03 -24.12
CA ALA A 77 7.75 35.73 -25.27
C ALA A 77 8.89 35.93 -26.27
N VAL A 78 8.74 35.42 -27.50
CA VAL A 78 9.50 35.93 -28.65
C VAL A 78 8.50 36.59 -29.58
N ALA A 79 8.45 37.92 -29.48
CA ALA A 79 8.11 38.77 -30.60
C ALA A 79 9.42 39.04 -31.36
N HIS A 80 9.49 38.59 -32.61
CA HIS A 80 10.10 39.34 -33.71
C HIS A 80 9.60 38.79 -35.05
#